data_AF-A0A1B6I5A9-F1
#
_entry.id   AF-A0A1B6I5A9-F1
#
_cell.length_a   1.000
_cell.length_b   1.000
_cell.length_c   1.000
_cell.angle_alpha   90.00
_cell.angle_beta   90.00
_cell.angle_gamma   90.00
#
_symmetry.space_group_name_H-M   'P 1'
#
loop_
_entity.id
_entity.type
_entity.pdbx_description
1 polymer ?
#
loop_
_entity_poly.entity_id
_entity_poly.type
_entity_poly.pdbx_seq_one_letter_code
_entity_poly.pdbx_strand_id
1 'polypeptide(L)'
;AELNLSLMYRLYAQKMEADNVKDQTVSQSMYEKIFYKDFNLGFKTPHKDTCKVCDSYNVQKKAIESELDSAEKKLKLNQVLANTELHHRKVNAARDEMKR
;
A
#
# COMPACT_ATOMS: atom_id res chain seq x y z
N ALA A 1 9.50 -12.82 -8.49
CA ALA A 1 9.23 -11.72 -9.44
C ALA A 1 7.95 -11.03 -9.00
N GLU A 2 8.00 -9.75 -8.65
CA GLU A 2 6.80 -8.98 -8.30
C GLU A 2 5.93 -8.75 -9.54
N LEU A 3 4.61 -8.76 -9.34
CA LEU A 3 3.64 -8.51 -10.40
C LEU A 3 3.66 -7.03 -10.78
N ASN A 4 4.06 -6.73 -12.02
CA ASN A 4 4.08 -5.36 -12.56
C ASN A 4 3.34 -5.29 -13.91
N LEU A 5 3.08 -4.08 -14.40
CA LEU A 5 2.26 -3.85 -15.59
C LEU A 5 2.85 -4.47 -16.85
N SER A 6 4.19 -4.44 -16.99
CA SER A 6 4.90 -5.09 -18.10
C SER A 6 4.72 -6.61 -18.08
N LEU A 7 4.78 -7.23 -16.90
CA LEU A 7 4.49 -8.66 -16.73
C LEU A 7 3.03 -8.97 -17.06
N MET A 8 2.10 -8.11 -16.62
CA MET A 8 0.68 -8.25 -16.92
C MET A 8 0.39 -8.18 -18.42
N TYR A 9 0.98 -7.21 -19.13
CA TYR A 9 0.84 -7.08 -20.58
C TYR A 9 1.42 -8.31 -21.32
N ARG A 10 2.58 -8.80 -20.88
CA ARG A 10 3.18 -10.01 -21.47
C ARG A 10 2.26 -11.22 -21.32
N LEU A 11 1.68 -11.43 -20.14
CA LEU A 11 0.73 -12.51 -19.88
C LEU A 11 -0.56 -12.34 -20.71
N TYR A 12 -1.03 -11.11 -20.86
CA TYR A 12 -2.16 -10.79 -21.74
C TYR A 12 -1.87 -11.17 -23.20
N ALA A 13 -0.73 -10.75 -23.76
CA ALA A 13 -0.36 -11.08 -25.14
C ALA A 13 -0.18 -12.59 -25.35
N GLN A 14 0.44 -13.29 -24.38
CA GLN A 14 0.57 -14.75 -24.42
C GLN A 14 -0.80 -15.45 -24.42
N LYS A 15 -1.76 -14.93 -23.67
CA LYS A 15 -3.14 -15.45 -23.67
C LYS A 15 -3.83 -15.21 -25.01
N MET A 16 -3.71 -14.02 -25.59
CA MET A 16 -4.31 -13.72 -26.90
C MET A 16 -3.75 -14.62 -28.01
N GLU A 17 -2.45 -14.95 -27.94
CA GLU A 17 -1.81 -15.94 -28.82
C GLU A 17 -2.41 -17.35 -28.61
N ALA A 18 -2.48 -17.81 -27.36
CA ALA A 18 -3.01 -19.13 -27.01
C ALA A 18 -4.48 -19.31 -27.43
N ASP A 19 -5.26 -18.24 -27.36
CA ASP A 19 -6.67 -18.20 -27.74
C ASP A 19 -6.88 -18.00 -29.26
N ASN A 20 -5.81 -17.95 -30.07
CA ASN A 20 -5.82 -17.70 -31.53
C ASN A 20 -6.50 -16.37 -31.93
N VAL A 21 -6.45 -15.35 -31.07
CA VAL A 21 -7.01 -14.01 -31.31
C VAL A 21 -5.94 -12.93 -31.29
N LYS A 22 -4.71 -13.27 -31.68
CA LYS A 22 -3.55 -12.37 -31.68
C LYS A 22 -3.82 -11.05 -32.40
N ASP A 23 -4.56 -11.07 -33.50
CA ASP A 23 -4.90 -9.87 -34.29
C ASP A 23 -5.77 -8.85 -33.51
N GLN A 24 -6.41 -9.29 -32.42
CA GLN A 24 -7.19 -8.42 -31.52
C GLN A 24 -6.34 -7.90 -30.34
N THR A 25 -5.05 -8.25 -30.28
CA THR A 25 -4.16 -7.81 -29.20
C THR A 25 -3.93 -6.31 -29.33
N VAL A 26 -4.32 -5.55 -28.30
CA VAL A 26 -4.06 -4.11 -28.25
C VAL A 26 -2.57 -3.85 -27.97
N SER A 27 -2.07 -2.69 -28.40
CA SER A 27 -0.70 -2.27 -28.07
C SER A 27 -0.53 -2.09 -26.56
N GLN A 28 0.71 -2.21 -26.07
CA GLN A 28 1.02 -1.99 -24.65
C GLN A 28 0.53 -0.63 -24.17
N SER A 29 0.70 0.43 -24.96
CA SER A 29 0.23 1.76 -24.59
C SER A 29 -1.29 1.84 -24.41
N MET A 30 -2.05 1.16 -25.29
CA MET A 30 -3.51 1.08 -25.15
C MET A 30 -3.90 0.25 -23.91
N TYR A 31 -3.22 -0.87 -23.69
CA TYR A 31 -3.40 -1.71 -22.51
C TYR A 31 -3.18 -0.92 -21.21
N GLU A 32 -2.08 -0.17 -21.12
CA GLU A 32 -1.76 0.70 -19.98
C GLU A 32 -2.85 1.77 -19.79
N LYS A 33 -3.30 2.40 -20.88
CA LYS A 33 -4.38 3.39 -20.83
C LYS A 33 -5.67 2.80 -20.28
N ILE A 34 -6.09 1.63 -20.75
CA ILE A 34 -7.29 0.91 -20.26
C ILE A 34 -7.10 0.53 -18.79
N PHE A 35 -5.94 -0.01 -18.43
CA PHE A 35 -5.62 -0.44 -17.07
C PHE A 35 -5.72 0.71 -16.06
N TYR A 36 -5.17 1.88 -16.39
CA TYR A 36 -5.19 3.05 -15.51
C TYR A 36 -6.49 3.86 -15.58
N LYS A 37 -7.09 4.02 -16.76
CA LYS A 37 -8.26 4.90 -16.92
C LYS A 37 -9.59 4.19 -16.74
N ASP A 38 -9.74 2.99 -17.30
CA ASP A 38 -11.04 2.33 -17.37
C ASP A 38 -11.25 1.40 -16.18
N PHE A 39 -10.19 0.75 -15.70
CA PHE A 39 -10.24 -0.08 -14.50
C PHE A 39 -9.79 0.65 -13.23
N ASN A 40 -9.14 1.82 -13.37
CA ASN A 40 -8.60 2.61 -12.26
C ASN A 40 -7.85 1.75 -11.23
N LEU A 41 -7.10 0.76 -11.73
CA LEU A 41 -6.21 -0.11 -10.95
C LEU A 41 -4.86 0.55 -10.67
N GLY A 42 -4.75 1.86 -10.94
CA GLY A 42 -3.66 2.68 -10.43
C GLY A 42 -3.54 2.51 -8.91
N PHE A 43 -2.34 2.71 -8.39
CA PHE A 43 -2.05 2.65 -6.96
C PHE A 43 -2.88 3.72 -6.23
N LYS A 44 -4.11 3.38 -5.86
CA LYS A 44 -4.96 4.25 -5.06
C LYS A 44 -4.27 4.48 -3.74
N THR A 45 -4.43 5.69 -3.22
CA THR A 45 -4.10 5.99 -1.84
C THR A 45 -4.75 4.93 -0.95
N PRO A 46 -4.02 4.31 -0.01
CA PRO A 46 -4.58 3.27 0.84
C PRO A 46 -5.90 3.71 1.46
N HIS A 47 -6.98 2.95 1.22
CA HIS A 47 -8.31 3.25 1.74
C HIS A 47 -8.41 3.02 3.25
N LYS A 48 -7.53 2.18 3.82
CA LYS A 48 -7.53 1.92 5.26
C LYS A 48 -6.83 3.06 5.98
N ASP A 49 -7.47 3.54 7.05
CA ASP A 49 -6.92 4.58 7.92
C ASP A 49 -5.64 4.13 8.64
N THR A 50 -5.45 2.81 8.80
CA THR A 50 -4.28 2.21 9.47
C THR A 50 -3.54 1.23 8.57
N CYS A 51 -2.21 1.22 8.68
CA CYS A 51 -1.35 0.20 8.09
C CYS A 51 -0.92 -0.83 9.17
N LYS A 52 -0.23 -1.91 8.77
CA LYS A 52 0.28 -2.92 9.72
C LYS A 52 1.14 -2.35 10.85
N VAL A 53 1.88 -1.28 10.57
CA VAL A 53 2.70 -0.57 11.58
C VAL A 53 1.80 0.13 12.59
N CYS A 54 0.79 0.86 12.13
CA CYS A 54 -0.23 1.46 12.99
C CYS A 54 -0.94 0.41 13.85
N ASP A 55 -1.31 -0.73 13.25
CA ASP A 55 -1.97 -1.82 13.97
C ASP A 55 -1.04 -2.40 15.07
N SER A 56 0.26 -2.56 14.78
CA SER A 56 1.26 -2.99 15.77
C SER A 56 1.37 -2.02 16.94
N TYR A 57 1.44 -0.72 16.69
CA TYR A 57 1.48 0.29 17.75
C TYR A 57 0.19 0.30 18.58
N ASN A 58 -0.97 0.13 17.95
CA ASN A 58 -2.25 0.02 18.66
C ASN A 58 -2.28 -1.19 19.59
N VAL A 59 -1.76 -2.34 19.14
CA VAL A 59 -1.63 -3.54 19.99
C VAL A 59 -0.67 -3.30 21.15
N GLN A 60 0.50 -2.72 20.90
CA GLN A 60 1.47 -2.39 21.95
C GLN A 60 0.90 -1.42 22.97
N LYS A 61 0.19 -0.38 22.51
CA LYS A 61 -0.44 0.61 23.38
C LYS A 61 -1.45 -0.06 24.32
N LYS A 62 -2.34 -0.91 23.78
CA LYS A 62 -3.31 -1.66 24.58
C LYS A 62 -2.65 -2.60 25.58
N ALA A 63 -1.57 -3.28 25.18
CA ALA A 63 -0.81 -4.15 26.09
C ALA A 63 -0.22 -3.34 27.26
N ILE A 64 0.45 -2.22 26.97
CA ILE A 64 1.03 -1.33 28.00
C ILE A 64 -0.05 -0.73 28.89
N GLU A 65 -1.19 -0.33 28.33
CA GLU A 65 -2.32 0.23 29.08
C GLU A 65 -2.86 -0.76 30.12
N SER A 66 -2.82 -2.06 29.84
CA SER A 66 -3.22 -3.13 30.76
C SER A 66 -2.21 -3.42 31.89
N GLU A 67 -0.98 -2.91 31.80
CA GLU A 67 0.04 -3.04 32.86
C GLU A 67 -0.30 -2.13 34.07
N LEU A 68 0.19 -2.51 35.25
CA LEU A 68 0.09 -1.68 36.46
C LEU A 68 0.80 -0.33 36.27
N ASP A 69 0.29 0.73 36.92
CA ASP A 69 0.93 2.04 36.79
C ASP A 69 2.33 2.01 37.40
N SER A 70 3.32 2.35 36.57
CA SER A 70 4.72 2.36 36.93
C SER A 70 5.47 3.39 36.09
N ALA A 71 6.63 3.83 36.57
CA ALA A 71 7.51 4.70 35.78
C ALA A 71 7.92 4.03 34.45
N GLU A 72 8.11 2.71 34.47
CA GLU A 72 8.43 1.92 33.29
C GLU A 72 7.29 1.90 32.26
N LYS A 73 6.03 1.73 32.71
CA LYS A 73 4.83 1.84 31.85
C LYS A 73 4.79 3.17 31.13
N LYS A 74 5.00 4.28 31.86
CA LYS A 74 4.99 5.64 31.30
C LYS A 74 6.09 5.82 30.26
N LEU A 75 7.29 5.28 30.52
CA LEU A 75 8.39 5.33 29.58
C LEU A 75 8.09 4.56 28.29
N LYS A 76 7.61 3.31 28.40
CA LYS A 76 7.21 2.47 27.25
C LYS A 76 6.12 3.14 26.43
N LEU A 77 5.10 3.68 27.10
CA LEU A 77 3.98 4.37 26.45
C LEU A 77 4.48 5.60 25.67
N ASN A 78 5.32 6.44 26.28
CA ASN A 78 5.90 7.61 25.62
C ASN A 78 6.73 7.23 24.40
N GLN A 79 7.47 6.13 24.47
CA GLN A 79 8.26 5.64 23.34
C GLN A 79 7.38 5.18 22.17
N VAL A 80 6.29 4.44 22.44
CA VAL A 80 5.32 4.04 21.41
C VAL A 80 4.63 5.25 20.80
N LEU A 81 4.27 6.26 21.60
CA LEU A 81 3.66 7.50 21.11
C LEU A 81 4.62 8.28 20.20
N ALA A 82 5.88 8.43 20.59
CA ALA A 82 6.90 9.10 19.77
C ALA A 82 7.11 8.37 18.43
N ASN A 83 7.16 7.04 18.45
CA ASN A 83 7.30 6.23 17.23
C ASN A 83 6.07 6.34 16.32
N THR A 84 4.87 6.37 16.90
CA THR A 84 3.61 6.55 16.18
C THR A 84 3.58 7.89 15.46
N GLU A 85 3.96 8.96 16.17
CA GLU A 85 4.03 10.31 15.62
C GLU A 85 5.03 10.39 14.46
N LEU A 86 6.24 9.85 14.63
CA LEU A 86 7.25 9.80 13.57
C LEU A 86 6.75 9.02 12.33
N HIS A 87 6.05 7.91 12.53
CA HIS A 87 5.45 7.14 11.45
C HIS A 87 4.41 7.98 10.69
N HIS A 88 3.49 8.63 11.41
CA HIS A 88 2.45 9.47 10.79
C HIS A 88 3.04 10.64 10.00
N ARG A 89 4.10 11.29 10.50
CA ARG A 89 4.83 12.34 9.75
C ARG A 89 5.36 11.84 8.41
N LYS A 90 5.97 10.65 8.39
CA LYS A 90 6.49 10.03 7.15
C LYS A 90 5.37 9.70 6.17
N VAL A 91 4.27 9.13 6.66
CA VAL A 91 3.10 8.80 5.83
C VAL A 91 2.48 10.06 5.23
N ASN A 92 2.33 11.12 6.02
CA ASN A 92 1.79 12.39 5.53
C ASN A 92 2.71 13.03 4.48
N ALA A 93 4.03 13.05 4.71
CA ALA A 93 4.99 13.53 3.71
C ALA A 93 4.89 12.75 2.38
N ALA A 94 4.84 11.41 2.44
CA ALA A 94 4.67 10.57 1.25
C ALA A 94 3.33 10.82 0.55
N ARG A 95 2.25 11.01 1.30
CA ARG A 95 0.92 11.36 0.75
C ARG A 95 0.93 12.73 0.06
N ASP A 96 1.64 13.70 0.61
CA ASP A 96 1.75 15.03 0.02
C ASP A 96 2.63 15.03 -1.24
N GLU A 97 3.65 14.17 -1.30
CA GLU A 97 4.40 13.92 -2.54
C GLU A 97 3.54 13.26 -3.62
N MET A 98 2.69 12.30 -3.25
CA MET A 98 1.78 11.61 -4.18
C MET A 98 0.68 12.51 -4.77
N LYS A 99 0.40 13.67 -4.15
CA LYS A 99 -0.59 14.64 -4.65
C LYS A 99 -0.01 15.64 -5.65
N ARG A 100 1.32 15.71 -5.79
CA ARG A 100 2.00 16.59 -6.75
C ARG A 100 2.08 15.91 -8.11
#